data_AF-X0W0A3-F1
#
_entry.id   AF-X0W0A3-F1
#
_cell.length_a   1.000
_cell.length_b   1.000
_cell.length_c   1.000
_cell.angle_alpha   90.00
_cell.angle_beta   90.00
_cell.angle_gamma   90.00
#
_symmetry.space_group_name_H-M   'P 1'
#
loop_
_entity.id
_entity.type
_entity.pdbx_description
1 polymer ?
#
loop_
_entity_poly.entity_id
_entity_poly.type
_entity_poly.pdbx_seq_one_letter_code
_entity_poly.pdbx_strand_id
1 'polypeptide(L)' 'MTNNDKGLAVGTKAPLFETLDIDKNEVSLTNLLESHRGVLIDFFRGNW' A
#
# COMPACT_ATOMS: atom_id res chain seq x y z
N MET A 1 -22.58 -14.13 -9.74
CA MET A 1 -21.57 -14.77 -8.87
C MET A 1 -20.65 -13.68 -8.39
N THR A 2 -20.78 -13.25 -7.13
CA THR A 2 -19.88 -12.24 -6.55
C THR A 2 -18.56 -12.94 -6.22
N ASN A 3 -17.54 -12.71 -7.05
CA ASN A 3 -16.22 -13.26 -6.81
C ASN A 3 -15.63 -12.55 -5.58
N ASN A 4 -15.66 -13.24 -4.44
CA ASN A 4 -15.39 -12.68 -3.11
C ASN A 4 -13.90 -12.84 -2.74
N ASP A 5 -13.02 -12.67 -3.73
CA ASP A 5 -11.58 -12.81 -3.55
C ASP A 5 -11.08 -11.62 -2.73
N LYS A 6 -10.81 -11.89 -1.45
CA LYS A 6 -10.32 -10.89 -0.50
C LYS A 6 -8.84 -10.65 -0.76
N GLY A 7 -8.50 -9.49 -1.32
CA GLY A 7 -7.11 -9.05 -1.50
C GLY A 7 -6.66 -9.00 -2.97
N LEU A 8 -5.39 -8.65 -3.17
CA LEU A 8 -4.76 -8.58 -4.49
C LEU A 8 -4.11 -9.91 -4.84
N ALA A 9 -4.33 -10.41 -6.05
CA ALA A 9 -3.66 -11.61 -6.52
C ALA A 9 -2.16 -11.36 -6.76
N VAL A 10 -1.32 -12.34 -6.47
CA VAL A 10 0.14 -12.24 -6.68
C VAL A 10 0.44 -11.99 -8.17
N GLY A 11 1.38 -11.08 -8.43
CA GLY A 11 1.78 -10.70 -9.79
C GLY A 11 0.85 -9.69 -10.46
N THR A 12 -0.26 -9.31 -9.83
CA THR A 12 -1.06 -8.17 -10.28
C THR A 12 -0.37 -6.84 -9.95
N LYS A 13 -0.65 -5.80 -10.74
CA LYS A 13 -0.12 -4.47 -10.50
C LYS A 13 -0.63 -3.96 -9.14
N ALA A 14 0.28 -3.50 -8.29
CA ALA A 14 -0.08 -2.85 -7.04
C ALA A 14 -0.93 -1.58 -7.30
N PRO A 15 -2.03 -1.37 -6.56
CA PRO A 15 -2.78 -0.11 -6.60
C PRO A 15 -1.88 1.05 -6.17
N LEU A 16 -2.05 2.19 -6.85
CA LEU A 16 -1.42 3.43 -6.41
C LEU A 16 -2.08 3.91 -5.12
N PHE A 17 -1.28 4.46 -4.21
CA PHE A 17 -1.76 5.13 -3.02
C PHE A 17 -0.99 6.43 -2.80
N GLU A 18 -1.71 7.38 -2.22
CA GLU A 18 -1.22 8.64 -1.69
C GLU A 18 -1.82 8.77 -0.29
N THR A 19 -0.99 9.03 0.70
CA THR A 19 -1.39 9.11 2.10
C THR A 19 -0.47 10.04 2.88
N LEU A 20 -0.74 10.18 4.17
CA LEU A 20 0.10 10.92 5.10
C LEU A 20 0.68 9.95 6.13
N ASP A 21 1.94 10.13 6.48
CA ASP A 21 2.51 9.45 7.65
C ASP A 21 2.00 10.06 8.97
N ILE A 22 2.49 9.54 10.09
CA ILE A 22 2.10 10.00 11.43
C ILE A 22 2.47 11.47 11.72
N ASP A 23 3.46 12.00 10.99
CA ASP A 23 3.97 13.36 11.10
C ASP A 23 3.33 14.30 10.05
N LYS A 24 2.36 13.80 9.28
CA LYS A 24 1.66 14.48 8.17
C LYS A 24 2.52 14.76 6.94
N ASN A 25 3.63 14.04 6.75
CA ASN A 25 4.37 14.11 5.51
C ASN A 25 3.64 13.30 4.43
N GLU A 26 3.66 13.80 3.20
CA GLU A 26 3.08 13.10 2.05
C GLU A 26 3.89 11.84 1.71
N VAL A 27 3.18 10.73 1.55
CA VAL A 27 3.72 9.44 1.14
C VAL A 27 2.96 8.94 -0.08
N SER A 28 3.67 8.67 -1.17
CA SER A 28 3.09 8.05 -2.37
C SER A 28 3.88 6.80 -2.77
N LEU A 29 3.18 5.81 -3.34
CA LEU A 29 3.82 4.60 -3.83
C LEU A 29 4.88 4.90 -4.91
N THR A 30 4.60 5.86 -5.79
CA THR A 30 5.51 6.25 -6.88
C THR A 30 6.83 6.76 -6.33
N ASN A 31 6.79 7.72 -5.40
CA ASN A 31 8.00 8.33 -4.83
C ASN A 31 8.83 7.31 -4.04
N LEU A 32 8.16 6.39 -3.33
CA LEU A 32 8.85 5.32 -2.61
C LEU A 32 9.61 4.38 -3.56
N LEU A 33 9.01 4.02 -4.70
CA LEU A 33 9.62 3.11 -5.67
C LEU A 33 10.70 3.75 -6.55
N GLU A 34 10.77 5.09 -6.62
CA GLU A 34 11.90 5.79 -7.24
C GLU A 34 13.19 5.61 -6.45
N SER A 35 13.08 5.50 -5.13
CA SER A 35 14.21 5.43 -4.19
C SER A 35 14.45 4.03 -3.61
N HIS A 36 13.44 3.16 -3.63
CA HIS A 36 13.47 1.82 -3.04
C HIS A 36 13.08 0.76 -4.05
N ARG A 37 13.64 -0.45 -3.91
CA ARG A 37 13.35 -1.58 -4.82
C ARG A 37 12.00 -2.25 -4.57
N GLY A 38 11.29 -1.88 -3.51
CA GLY A 38 10.01 -2.45 -3.13
C GLY A 38 9.45 -1.83 -1.84
N VAL A 39 8.17 -2.07 -1.59
CA VAL A 39 7.44 -1.58 -0.42
C VAL A 39 6.70 -2.75 0.22
N LEU A 40 6.79 -2.87 1.55
CA LEU A 40 5.97 -3.78 2.35
C LEU A 40 4.87 -2.97 3.02
N ILE A 41 3.61 -3.37 2.85
CA ILE A 41 2.46 -2.75 3.51
C ILE A 41 1.90 -3.77 4.49
N ASP A 42 1.81 -3.38 5.75
CA ASP A 42 1.22 -4.17 6.81
C ASP A 42 -0.07 -3.50 7.31
N PHE A 43 -1.14 -4.29 7.40
CA PHE A 43 -2.46 -3.82 7.82
C PHE A 43 -2.79 -4.41 9.19
N PHE A 44 -2.93 -3.55 10.19
CA PHE A 44 -3.37 -3.94 11.53
C PHE A 44 -4.63 -3.17 11.94
N ARG A 45 -5.39 -3.72 12.89
CA ARG A 45 -6.57 -3.08 13.48
C ARG A 45 -6.29 -2.76 14.94
N GLY A 46 -6.27 -1.49 15.29
CA GLY A 46 -5.98 -1.00 16.64
C GLY A 46 -5.00 0.19 16.60
N ASN A 47 -4.79 0.83 17.75
CA ASN A 47 -3.64 1.74 17.93
C ASN A 47 -2.46 0.93 18.45
N TRP A 48 -1.26 1.23 17.94
CA TRP A 48 -0.02 0.99 18.65
C TRP A 48 0.28 2.19 19.55
#